data_AF-K1U2N9-F1
#
_entry.id   AF-K1U2N9-F1
#
_cell.length_a   1.000
_cell.length_b   1.000
_cell.length_c   1.000
_cell.angle_alpha   90.00
_cell.angle_beta   90.00
_cell.angle_gamma   90.00
#
_symmetry.space_group_name_H-M   'P 1'
#
loop_
_entity.id
_entity.type
_entity.pdbx_description
1 polymer ?
#
loop_
_entity_poly.entity_id
_entity_poly.type
_entity_poly.pdbx_seq_one_letter_code
_entity_poly.pdbx_strand_id
1 'polypeptide(L)'
;MNGYELCKQIKEDLEISHIPVILLTARNDEESQLYGYKNGADAYITKPFEVSMLYAIVCSQLHNRERMRTRYTDIGPLPPPEEGTFSSADEEFLNRLNQIITEHLDNEQLGIPFICNKIGISRASLYNKLKALTDMGANDYITKIRMERAIWLIL
;
A
#
# COMPACT_ATOMS: atom_id res chain seq x y z
N MET A 1 22.96 0.81 10.47
CA MET A 1 21.89 0.10 9.75
C MET A 1 21.79 -1.33 10.24
N ASN A 2 20.83 -1.59 11.14
CA ASN A 2 20.44 -2.95 11.54
C ASN A 2 19.18 -3.41 10.78
N GLY A 3 18.71 -4.64 11.00
CA GLY A 3 17.53 -5.19 10.31
C GLY A 3 16.22 -4.46 10.61
N TYR A 4 16.06 -3.90 11.80
CA TYR A 4 14.86 -3.12 12.16
C TYR A 4 14.86 -1.75 11.47
N GLU A 5 16.00 -1.08 11.43
CA GLU A 5 16.17 0.20 10.72
C GLU A 5 15.88 0.03 9.23
N LEU A 6 16.37 -1.05 8.62
CA LEU A 6 16.08 -1.37 7.22
C LEU A 6 14.59 -1.65 7.00
N CYS A 7 13.96 -2.44 7.89
CA CYS A 7 12.52 -2.71 7.83
C CYS A 7 11.71 -1.39 7.84
N LYS A 8 12.04 -0.51 8.78
CA LYS A 8 11.42 0.81 8.88
C LYS A 8 11.61 1.63 7.61
N GLN A 9 12.85 1.72 7.12
CA GLN A 9 13.15 2.46 5.88
C GLN A 9 12.36 1.93 4.68
N ILE A 10 12.24 0.61 4.53
CA ILE A 10 11.42 0.01 3.47
C ILE A 10 9.97 0.48 3.62
N LYS A 11 9.41 0.42 4.83
CA LYS A 11 8.00 0.75 5.09
C LYS A 11 7.68 2.25 5.03
N GLU A 12 8.69 3.10 5.12
CA GLU A 12 8.56 4.56 4.95
C GLU A 12 8.85 5.03 3.51
N ASP A 13 9.50 4.20 2.70
CA ASP A 13 9.84 4.54 1.32
C ASP A 13 8.66 4.25 0.37
N LEU A 14 8.12 5.32 -0.24
CA LEU A 14 6.98 5.24 -1.14
C LEU A 14 7.19 4.24 -2.30
N GLU A 15 8.40 4.02 -2.80
CA GLU A 15 8.60 3.12 -3.93
C GLU A 15 8.52 1.63 -3.52
N ILE A 16 8.77 1.30 -2.26
CA ILE A 16 8.93 -0.09 -1.79
C ILE A 16 8.14 -0.45 -0.52
N SER A 17 7.44 0.49 0.10
CA SER A 17 6.67 0.29 1.35
C SER A 17 5.59 -0.79 1.25
N HIS A 18 5.08 -1.00 0.05
CA HIS A 18 4.08 -2.00 -0.27
C HIS A 18 4.65 -3.43 -0.27
N ILE A 19 5.97 -3.64 -0.20
CA ILE A 19 6.60 -4.96 -0.22
C ILE A 19 6.48 -5.63 1.17
N PRO A 20 6.13 -6.93 1.26
CA PRO A 20 6.16 -7.65 2.54
C PRO A 20 7.57 -7.78 3.09
N VAL A 21 7.76 -7.50 4.37
CA VAL A 21 9.01 -7.67 5.10
C VAL A 21 8.81 -8.70 6.21
N ILE A 22 9.59 -9.78 6.14
CA ILE A 22 9.61 -10.82 7.18
C ILE A 22 10.96 -10.78 7.88
N LEU A 23 10.96 -10.55 9.19
CA LEU A 23 12.18 -10.56 10.00
C LEU A 23 12.50 -11.98 10.42
N LEU A 24 13.67 -12.48 10.04
CA LEU A 24 14.14 -13.83 10.35
C LEU A 24 15.43 -13.76 11.19
N THR A 25 15.34 -14.04 12.49
CA THR A 25 16.37 -13.64 13.46
C THR A 25 16.58 -14.67 14.57
N ALA A 26 17.75 -14.63 15.21
CA ALA A 26 18.05 -15.48 16.38
C ALA A 26 17.53 -14.88 17.70
N ARG A 27 17.05 -13.63 17.69
CA ARG A 27 16.46 -12.98 18.87
C ARG A 27 15.04 -13.50 19.07
N ASN A 28 14.75 -14.01 20.26
CA ASN A 28 13.46 -14.64 20.60
C ASN A 28 12.77 -13.99 21.81
N ASP A 29 13.28 -12.85 22.28
CA ASP A 29 12.64 -12.07 23.33
C ASP A 29 11.42 -11.31 22.77
N GLU A 30 10.37 -11.21 23.59
CA GLU A 30 9.11 -10.54 23.24
C GLU A 30 9.33 -9.07 22.89
N GLU A 31 10.29 -8.40 23.53
CA GLU A 31 10.62 -7.00 23.27
C GLU A 31 11.14 -6.81 21.84
N SER A 32 12.07 -7.66 21.39
CA SER A 32 12.58 -7.68 20.02
C SER A 32 11.49 -7.99 19.00
N GLN A 33 10.58 -8.92 19.31
CA GLN A 33 9.45 -9.25 18.44
C GLN A 33 8.49 -8.07 18.31
N LEU A 34 8.07 -7.48 19.43
CA LEU A 34 7.22 -6.29 19.47
C LEU A 34 7.88 -5.11 18.74
N TYR A 35 9.19 -4.93 18.94
CA TYR A 35 9.95 -3.89 18.25
C TYR A 35 9.97 -4.12 16.73
N GLY A 36 10.14 -5.36 16.27
CA GLY A 36 10.05 -5.70 14.85
C GLY A 36 8.71 -5.31 14.23
N TYR A 37 7.60 -5.68 14.87
CA TYR A 37 6.26 -5.31 14.40
C TYR A 37 6.00 -3.80 14.43
N LYS A 38 6.46 -3.09 15.47
CA LYS A 38 6.36 -1.62 15.55
C LYS A 38 7.13 -0.91 14.43
N ASN A 39 8.17 -1.53 13.88
CA ASN A 39 8.90 -1.02 12.71
C ASN A 39 8.32 -1.51 11.37
N GLY A 40 7.11 -2.07 11.40
CA GLY A 40 6.33 -2.40 10.22
C GLY A 40 6.59 -3.78 9.63
N ALA A 41 7.27 -4.70 10.33
CA ALA A 41 7.43 -6.06 9.83
C ALA A 41 6.07 -6.76 9.65
N ASP A 42 5.82 -7.37 8.50
CA ASP A 42 4.60 -8.14 8.23
C ASP A 42 4.61 -9.49 9.00
N ALA A 43 5.80 -10.01 9.29
CA ALA A 43 5.98 -11.19 10.15
C ALA A 43 7.36 -11.19 10.84
N TYR A 44 7.44 -11.91 11.96
CA TYR A 44 8.65 -12.12 12.74
C TYR A 44 8.83 -13.61 13.02
N ILE A 45 10.00 -14.17 12.69
CA ILE A 45 10.29 -15.60 12.83
C ILE A 45 11.65 -15.76 13.51
N THR A 46 11.67 -16.51 14.60
CA THR A 46 12.87 -16.83 15.38
C THR A 46 13.58 -18.06 14.84
N LYS A 47 14.91 -18.11 14.90
CA LYS A 47 15.72 -19.29 14.59
C LYS A 47 15.92 -20.17 15.84
N PRO A 48 15.96 -21.51 15.70
CA PRO A 48 15.68 -22.27 14.47
C PRO A 48 14.19 -22.27 14.13
N PHE A 49 13.85 -22.44 12.86
CA PHE A 49 12.46 -22.47 12.36
C PHE A 49 12.29 -23.61 11.35
N GLU A 50 11.05 -24.08 11.24
CA GLU A 50 10.67 -25.03 10.21
C GLU A 50 10.46 -24.33 8.87
N VAL A 51 11.08 -24.86 7.81
CA VAL A 51 10.97 -24.28 6.45
C VAL A 51 9.53 -24.26 5.96
N SER A 52 8.73 -25.28 6.32
CA SER A 52 7.31 -25.34 6.01
C SER A 52 6.51 -24.20 6.65
N MET A 53 6.86 -23.79 7.87
CA MET A 53 6.26 -22.65 8.55
C MET A 53 6.58 -21.34 7.83
N LEU A 54 7.87 -21.12 7.48
CA LEU A 54 8.26 -19.93 6.71
C LEU A 54 7.52 -19.86 5.37
N TYR A 55 7.43 -20.98 4.67
CA TYR A 55 6.71 -21.07 3.40
C TYR A 55 5.23 -20.68 3.55
N ALA A 56 4.54 -21.23 4.55
CA ALA A 56 3.15 -20.90 4.83
C ALA A 56 2.95 -19.40 5.12
N ILE A 57 3.87 -18.80 5.89
CA ILE A 57 3.83 -17.36 6.19
C ILE A 57 4.02 -16.55 4.89
N VAL A 58 5.01 -16.87 4.06
CA VAL A 58 5.23 -16.19 2.77
C VAL A 58 3.98 -16.27 1.90
N CYS A 59 3.40 -17.46 1.72
CA CYS A 59 2.17 -17.63 0.94
C CYS A 59 1.02 -16.80 1.53
N SER A 60 0.85 -16.80 2.86
CA SER A 60 -0.19 -16.00 3.51
C SER A 60 -0.02 -14.50 3.26
N GLN A 61 1.21 -13.98 3.31
CA GLN A 61 1.47 -12.55 3.08
C GLN A 61 1.20 -12.15 1.63
N LEU A 62 1.52 -13.02 0.67
CA LEU A 62 1.23 -12.79 -0.75
C LEU A 62 -0.27 -12.86 -1.03
N HIS A 63 -0.97 -13.87 -0.53
CA HIS A 63 -2.43 -14.00 -0.70
C HIS A 63 -3.20 -12.84 -0.05
N ASN A 64 -2.75 -12.35 1.11
CA ASN A 64 -3.37 -11.19 1.75
C ASN A 64 -3.25 -9.94 0.86
N ARG A 65 -2.09 -9.73 0.22
CA ARG A 65 -1.90 -8.61 -0.71
C ARG A 65 -2.75 -8.74 -1.97
N GLU A 66 -2.81 -9.93 -2.55
CA GLU A 66 -3.64 -10.20 -3.71
C GLU A 66 -5.12 -9.93 -3.41
N ARG A 67 -5.62 -10.45 -2.28
CA ARG A 67 -7.01 -10.22 -1.84
C ARG A 67 -7.34 -8.74 -1.69
N MET A 68 -6.43 -7.94 -1.12
CA MET A 68 -6.67 -6.50 -0.99
C MET A 68 -6.66 -5.79 -2.34
N ARG A 69 -5.76 -6.16 -3.26
CA ARG A 69 -5.76 -5.63 -4.63
C ARG A 69 -7.07 -5.92 -5.36
N THR A 70 -7.62 -7.12 -5.24
CA THR A 70 -8.88 -7.49 -5.89
C THR A 70 -10.06 -6.61 -5.44
N ARG A 71 -10.09 -6.14 -4.18
CA ARG A 71 -11.14 -5.21 -3.72
C ARG A 71 -11.14 -3.89 -4.49
N TYR A 72 -9.99 -3.45 -5.00
CA TYR A 72 -9.90 -2.25 -5.82
C TYR A 72 -10.42 -2.46 -7.25
N THR A 73 -10.33 -3.68 -7.78
CA THR A 73 -10.81 -4.01 -9.13
C THR A 73 -12.27 -4.47 -9.17
N ASP A 74 -12.85 -4.84 -8.03
CA ASP A 74 -14.25 -5.24 -7.91
C ASP A 74 -15.25 -4.13 -8.28
N ILE A 75 -16.45 -4.57 -8.67
CA ILE A 75 -17.60 -3.70 -8.94
C ILE A 75 -18.17 -3.26 -7.59
N GLY A 76 -17.80 -2.06 -7.17
CA GLY A 76 -18.20 -1.50 -5.88
C GLY A 76 -17.37 -0.27 -5.52
N PRO A 77 -17.70 0.37 -4.37
CA PRO A 77 -16.94 1.49 -3.87
C PRO A 77 -15.50 1.07 -3.54
N LEU A 78 -14.56 1.98 -3.79
CA LEU A 78 -13.17 1.82 -3.38
C LEU A 78 -13.12 1.60 -1.86
N PRO A 79 -12.34 0.62 -1.38
CA PRO A 79 -12.15 0.44 0.04
C PRO A 79 -11.43 1.67 0.63
N PRO A 80 -11.70 2.01 1.91
CA PRO A 80 -10.92 3.01 2.62
C PRO A 80 -9.42 2.63 2.60
N PRO A 81 -8.49 3.59 2.41
CA PRO A 81 -7.05 3.29 2.39
C PRO A 81 -6.54 2.54 3.63
N GLU A 82 -7.14 2.76 4.79
CA GLU A 82 -6.82 2.10 6.06
C GLU A 82 -7.12 0.59 6.02
N GLU A 83 -8.12 0.18 5.22
CA GLU A 83 -8.48 -1.23 5.03
C GLU A 83 -7.71 -1.91 3.89
N GLY A 84 -7.12 -1.10 2.99
CA GLY A 84 -6.55 -1.57 1.73
C GLY A 84 -5.03 -1.51 1.66
N THR A 85 -4.35 -1.04 2.70
CA THR A 85 -2.90 -0.82 2.70
C THR A 85 -2.19 -1.58 3.83
N PHE A 86 -0.87 -1.75 3.70
CA PHE A 86 -0.03 -2.51 4.65
C PHE A 86 1.11 -1.67 5.25
N SER A 87 1.14 -0.37 4.96
CA SER A 87 2.10 0.57 5.54
C SER A 87 1.47 1.96 5.61
N SER A 88 1.90 2.76 6.58
CA SER A 88 1.43 4.15 6.74
C SER A 88 1.80 5.01 5.53
N ALA A 89 2.93 4.74 4.86
CA ALA A 89 3.33 5.45 3.65
C ALA A 89 2.38 5.15 2.48
N ASP A 90 1.90 3.91 2.34
CA ASP A 90 0.88 3.55 1.33
C ASP A 90 -0.46 4.24 1.63
N GLU A 91 -0.86 4.23 2.90
CA GLU A 91 -2.10 4.85 3.38
C GLU A 91 -2.10 6.37 3.11
N GLU A 92 -1.05 7.06 3.54
CA GLU A 92 -0.89 8.51 3.33
C GLU A 92 -0.89 8.85 1.83
N PHE A 93 -0.23 8.03 1.02
CA PHE A 93 -0.22 8.21 -0.43
C PHE A 93 -1.61 8.12 -1.05
N LEU A 94 -2.38 7.07 -0.72
CA LEU A 94 -3.73 6.91 -1.26
C LEU A 94 -4.68 7.98 -0.72
N ASN A 95 -4.60 8.33 0.56
CA ASN A 95 -5.39 9.40 1.15
C ASN A 95 -5.14 10.74 0.44
N ARG A 96 -3.87 11.10 0.24
CA ARG A 96 -3.50 12.32 -0.48
C ARG A 96 -3.94 12.29 -1.94
N LEU A 97 -3.81 11.15 -2.62
CA LEU A 97 -4.27 10.98 -4.00
C LEU A 97 -5.79 11.15 -4.10
N ASN A 98 -6.55 10.48 -3.24
CA ASN A 98 -8.01 10.55 -3.19
C ASN A 98 -8.47 11.98 -2.91
N GLN A 99 -7.81 12.68 -1.98
CA GLN A 99 -8.08 14.08 -1.69
C GLN A 99 -7.85 14.97 -2.91
N ILE A 100 -6.69 14.87 -3.57
CA ILE A 100 -6.36 15.67 -4.76
C ILE A 100 -7.40 15.46 -5.86
N ILE A 101 -7.79 14.21 -6.11
CA ILE A 101 -8.78 13.89 -7.14
C ILE A 101 -10.13 14.50 -6.77
N THR A 102 -10.58 14.32 -5.53
CA THR A 102 -11.90 14.77 -5.06
C THR A 102 -12.02 16.31 -5.03
N GLU A 103 -10.99 17.02 -4.59
CA GLU A 103 -10.98 18.48 -4.53
C GLU A 103 -10.91 19.15 -5.91
N HIS A 104 -10.50 18.42 -6.95
CA HIS A 104 -10.29 18.95 -8.30
C HIS A 104 -11.14 18.25 -9.36
N LEU A 105 -12.27 17.64 -8.98
CA LEU A 105 -13.15 16.93 -9.92
C LEU A 105 -13.68 17.83 -11.04
N ASP A 106 -13.94 19.11 -10.74
CA ASP A 106 -14.46 20.10 -11.69
C ASP A 106 -13.36 20.72 -12.58
N ASN A 107 -12.09 20.36 -12.34
CA ASN A 107 -10.97 20.89 -13.09
C ASN A 107 -10.70 20.04 -14.35
N GLU A 108 -10.86 20.65 -15.52
CA GLU A 108 -10.56 20.02 -16.82
C GLU A 108 -9.08 19.58 -16.96
N GLN A 109 -8.18 20.19 -16.20
CA GLN A 109 -6.76 19.84 -16.18
C GLN A 109 -6.43 18.65 -15.27
N LEU A 110 -7.41 18.11 -14.54
CA LEU A 110 -7.20 16.95 -13.68
C LEU A 110 -6.86 15.71 -14.53
N GLY A 111 -5.58 15.34 -14.49
CA GLY A 111 -5.02 14.15 -15.12
C GLY A 111 -3.65 13.81 -14.53
N ILE A 112 -3.00 12.81 -15.12
CA ILE A 112 -1.69 12.29 -14.65
C ILE A 112 -0.65 13.40 -14.42
N PRO A 113 -0.43 14.36 -15.34
CA PRO A 113 0.58 15.41 -15.13
C PRO A 113 0.29 16.29 -13.92
N PHE A 114 -0.99 16.64 -13.70
CA PHE A 114 -1.44 17.45 -12.58
C PHE A 114 -1.21 16.74 -11.23
N ILE A 115 -1.61 15.46 -11.16
CA ILE A 115 -1.42 14.64 -9.95
C ILE A 115 0.07 14.46 -9.64
N CYS A 116 0.90 14.16 -10.64
CA CYS A 116 2.34 14.04 -10.46
C CYS A 116 2.95 15.31 -9.87
N ASN A 117 2.55 16.49 -10.37
CA ASN A 117 3.01 17.78 -9.87
C ASN A 117 2.56 18.01 -8.41
N LYS A 118 1.29 17.74 -8.08
CA LYS A 118 0.73 17.93 -6.74
C LYS A 118 1.28 16.97 -5.68
N ILE A 119 1.58 15.73 -6.05
CA ILE A 119 2.15 14.72 -5.15
C ILE A 119 3.68 14.90 -5.06
N GLY A 120 4.34 15.34 -6.14
CA GLY A 120 5.79 15.51 -6.21
C GLY A 120 6.54 14.24 -6.65
N ILE A 121 5.91 13.41 -7.50
CA ILE A 121 6.49 12.15 -7.98
C ILE A 121 6.48 12.04 -9.50
N SER A 122 7.33 11.16 -10.02
CA SER A 122 7.36 10.88 -11.45
C SER A 122 6.10 10.13 -11.90
N ARG A 123 5.79 10.19 -13.21
CA ARG A 123 4.68 9.40 -13.79
C ARG A 123 4.88 7.89 -13.59
N ALA A 124 6.13 7.43 -13.71
CA ALA A 124 6.48 6.02 -13.52
C ALA A 124 6.27 5.60 -12.07
N SER A 125 6.74 6.40 -11.11
CA SER A 125 6.55 6.13 -9.67
C SER A 125 5.05 6.13 -9.31
N LEU A 126 4.26 7.09 -9.83
CA LEU A 126 2.80 7.11 -9.64
C LEU A 126 2.15 5.83 -10.18
N TYR A 127 2.46 5.47 -11.42
CA TYR A 127 1.90 4.29 -12.08
C TYR A 127 2.28 3.00 -11.35
N ASN A 128 3.58 2.80 -11.09
CA ASN A 128 4.08 1.61 -10.41
C ASN A 128 3.48 1.47 -9.01
N LYS A 129 3.37 2.58 -8.27
CA LYS A 129 2.77 2.60 -6.94
C LYS A 129 1.30 2.22 -6.96
N LEU A 130 0.50 2.86 -7.83
CA LEU A 130 -0.92 2.52 -7.96
C LEU A 130 -1.11 1.08 -8.40
N LYS A 131 -0.37 0.64 -9.43
CA LYS A 131 -0.43 -0.74 -9.91
C LYS A 131 -0.07 -1.73 -8.79
N ALA A 132 0.92 -1.40 -7.96
CA ALA A 132 1.31 -2.24 -6.84
C ALA A 132 0.30 -2.26 -5.67
N LEU A 133 -0.51 -1.22 -5.49
CA LEU A 133 -1.49 -1.15 -4.41
C LEU A 133 -2.88 -1.64 -4.82
N THR A 134 -3.32 -1.30 -6.04
CA THR A 134 -4.71 -1.43 -6.47
C THR A 134 -4.88 -2.32 -7.69
N ASP A 135 -3.79 -2.73 -8.32
CA ASP A 135 -3.77 -3.37 -9.64
C ASP A 135 -4.37 -2.53 -10.79
N MET A 136 -4.63 -1.25 -10.55
CA MET A 136 -5.20 -0.32 -11.54
C MET A 136 -4.15 0.61 -12.14
N GLY A 137 -4.36 1.01 -13.39
CA GLY A 137 -3.66 2.15 -13.96
C GLY A 137 -4.14 3.46 -13.32
N ALA A 138 -3.29 4.48 -13.32
CA ALA A 138 -3.62 5.77 -12.71
C ALA A 138 -4.86 6.44 -13.34
N ASN A 139 -5.05 6.33 -14.65
CA ASN A 139 -6.25 6.86 -15.33
C ASN A 139 -7.52 6.10 -14.93
N ASP A 140 -7.45 4.78 -14.80
CA ASP A 140 -8.58 3.94 -14.42
C ASP A 140 -9.01 4.26 -12.99
N TYR A 141 -8.03 4.45 -12.10
CA TYR A 141 -8.27 4.83 -10.70
C TYR A 141 -8.97 6.19 -10.59
N ILE A 142 -8.49 7.21 -11.31
CA ILE A 142 -9.14 8.54 -11.37
C ILE A 142 -10.57 8.42 -11.89
N THR A 143 -10.76 7.63 -12.94
CA THR A 143 -12.09 7.39 -13.53
C THR A 143 -13.03 6.75 -12.54
N LYS A 144 -12.56 5.76 -11.76
CA LYS A 144 -13.36 5.09 -10.73
C LYS A 144 -13.82 6.06 -9.64
N ILE A 145 -12.93 6.90 -9.11
CA ILE A 145 -13.30 7.93 -8.12
C ILE A 145 -14.32 8.93 -8.69
N ARG A 146 -14.13 9.37 -9.94
CA ARG A 146 -15.10 10.26 -10.62
C ARG A 146 -16.48 9.63 -10.71
N MET A 147 -16.54 8.34 -11.07
CA MET A 147 -17.80 7.59 -11.14
C MET A 147 -18.47 7.47 -9.77
N GLU A 148 -17.71 7.14 -8.72
CA GLU A 148 -18.24 7.06 -7.35
C GLU A 148 -18.81 8.39 -6.87
N ARG A 149 -18.12 9.51 -7.15
CA ARG A 149 -18.64 10.83 -6.80
C ARG A 149 -19.90 11.17 -7.58
N ALA A 150 -19.95 10.87 -8.87
CA ALA A 150 -21.13 11.12 -9.69
C ALA A 150 -22.35 10.34 -9.17
N ILE A 151 -22.17 9.07 -8.80
CA ILE A 151 -23.22 8.25 -8.17
C ILE A 151 -23.71 8.91 -6.87
N TRP A 152 -22.78 9.35 -6.01
CA TRP A 152 -23.13 9.99 -4.74
C TRP A 152 -23.91 11.32 -4.91
N LEU A 153 -23.68 12.07 -5.99
CA LEU A 153 -24.38 13.33 -6.25
C LEU A 153 -25.79 13.16 -6.84
N ILE A 154 -26.10 11.99 -7.40
CA ILE A 154 -27.40 11.70 -8.03
C ILE A 154 -28.35 10.98 -7.05
N LEU A 155 -27.82 10.39 -5.98
CA LEU A 155 -28.58 9.78 -4.88
C LEU A 155 -29.00 10.82 -3.84
#